data_AF-A0A0D2N9P7-F1
#
_entry.id   AF-A0A0D2N9P7-F1
#
_cell.length_a   1.000
_cell.length_b   1.000
_cell.length_c   1.000
_cell.angle_alpha   90.00
_cell.angle_beta   90.00
_cell.angle_gamma   90.00
#
_symmetry.space_group_name_H-M   'P 1'
#
loop_
_entity.id
_entity.type
_entity.pdbx_description
1 polymer ?
#
loop_
_entity_poly.entity_id
_entity_poly.type
_entity_poly.pdbx_seq_one_letter_code
_entity_poly.pdbx_strand_id
1 'polypeptide(L)'
;MQAKTATTTRARSAAGAGRALRVCAARVVTVRAAAAAPTGEALRAAATAKAQAAVDAYARESATWTEVTFSLRRRADLGDAWKLVGPAAELGRWIPDVARHMAWAEGDQWSVAVRLPPGEHAFKAALRAADGTTTWEAGPDRAVVVPAGGGALSVSLDVRMPWEAATAPATEPATEPAAAPTTPAGQAYESQTSSGDTGRIVIDMYA
;
A
#
# COMPACT_ATOMS: atom_id res chain seq x y z
N MET A 1 -34.03 -32.14 26.84
CA MET A 1 -33.88 -33.39 27.60
C MET A 1 -34.34 -34.55 26.71
N GLN A 2 -33.41 -35.20 26.01
CA GLN A 2 -33.70 -36.28 25.06
C GLN A 2 -33.37 -37.63 25.73
N ALA A 3 -34.39 -38.48 25.85
CA ALA A 3 -34.33 -39.76 26.55
C ALA A 3 -33.53 -40.79 25.73
N LYS A 4 -32.48 -41.35 26.32
CA LYS A 4 -31.77 -42.54 25.84
C LYS A 4 -32.50 -43.78 26.35
N THR A 5 -33.19 -44.52 25.49
CA THR A 5 -33.75 -45.84 25.82
C THR A 5 -32.73 -46.95 25.53
N ALA A 6 -32.59 -47.82 26.53
CA ALA A 6 -31.59 -48.87 26.67
C ALA A 6 -31.93 -50.14 25.89
N THR A 7 -30.94 -51.00 25.64
CA THR A 7 -31.17 -52.45 25.54
C THR A 7 -29.97 -53.21 26.10
N THR A 8 -30.05 -53.49 27.40
CA THR A 8 -29.14 -54.39 28.12
C THR A 8 -29.52 -55.83 27.78
N THR A 9 -28.67 -56.54 27.04
CA THR A 9 -28.87 -57.96 26.73
C THR A 9 -28.36 -58.82 27.90
N ARG A 10 -29.28 -59.45 28.63
CA ARG A 10 -28.98 -60.41 29.69
C ARG A 10 -28.79 -61.79 29.08
N ALA A 11 -27.55 -62.26 29.00
CA ALA A 11 -27.26 -63.66 28.66
C ALA A 11 -27.64 -64.56 29.85
N ARG A 12 -28.58 -65.48 29.65
CA ARG A 12 -28.85 -66.60 30.57
C ARG A 12 -28.24 -67.87 29.96
N SER A 13 -27.26 -68.45 30.63
CA SER A 13 -26.73 -69.77 30.31
C SER A 13 -27.64 -70.85 30.90
N ALA A 14 -28.06 -71.80 30.08
CA ALA A 14 -28.57 -73.09 30.54
C ALA A 14 -27.89 -74.20 29.72
N ALA A 15 -27.36 -75.17 30.43
CA ALA A 15 -26.63 -76.32 29.91
C ALA A 15 -27.58 -77.45 29.49
N GLY A 16 -27.18 -78.23 28.48
CA GLY A 16 -27.51 -79.65 28.39
C GLY A 16 -28.19 -80.14 27.11
N ALA A 17 -27.60 -81.21 26.56
CA ALA A 17 -28.11 -82.19 25.59
C ALA A 17 -27.94 -81.90 24.09
N GLY A 18 -27.26 -82.85 23.43
CA GLY A 18 -26.68 -82.74 22.10
C GLY A 18 -27.67 -82.53 20.96
N ARG A 19 -27.25 -81.69 20.01
CA ARG A 19 -27.85 -81.57 18.70
C ARG A 19 -26.79 -81.01 17.75
N ALA A 20 -26.68 -81.64 16.58
CA ALA A 20 -25.68 -81.37 15.55
C ALA A 20 -25.40 -79.87 15.38
N LEU A 21 -24.10 -79.49 15.38
CA LEU A 21 -23.68 -78.16 14.97
C LEU A 21 -24.12 -77.94 13.52
N ARG A 22 -25.29 -77.31 13.33
CA ARG A 22 -25.52 -76.53 12.13
C ARG A 22 -24.53 -75.37 12.22
N VAL A 23 -23.43 -75.49 11.48
CA VAL A 23 -22.57 -74.35 11.18
C VAL A 23 -23.43 -73.39 10.36
N CYS A 24 -24.17 -72.52 11.04
CA CYS A 24 -24.81 -71.38 10.40
C CYS A 24 -23.68 -70.47 9.98
N ALA A 25 -23.29 -70.51 8.70
CA ALA A 25 -22.42 -69.51 8.11
C ALA A 25 -23.10 -68.15 8.30
N ALA A 26 -22.62 -67.38 9.27
CA ALA A 26 -23.08 -66.01 9.49
C ALA A 26 -22.65 -65.19 8.29
N ARG A 27 -23.58 -64.95 7.37
CA ARG A 27 -23.35 -64.11 6.20
C ARG A 27 -23.26 -62.67 6.71
N VAL A 28 -22.04 -62.14 6.82
CA VAL A 28 -21.81 -60.73 7.12
C VAL A 28 -22.32 -59.94 5.91
N VAL A 29 -23.52 -59.37 6.04
CA VAL A 29 -24.07 -58.43 5.05
C VAL A 29 -23.44 -57.08 5.34
N THR A 30 -22.39 -56.72 4.60
CA THR A 30 -21.90 -55.35 4.56
C THR A 30 -22.90 -54.50 3.79
N VAL A 31 -23.82 -53.86 4.51
CA VAL A 31 -24.68 -52.83 3.91
C VAL A 31 -23.80 -51.62 3.62
N ARG A 32 -23.33 -51.49 2.37
CA ARG A 32 -22.71 -50.26 1.92
C ARG A 32 -23.82 -49.25 1.73
N ALA A 33 -23.99 -48.35 2.71
CA ALA A 33 -24.86 -47.19 2.54
C ALA A 33 -24.36 -46.42 1.31
N ALA A 34 -25.19 -46.35 0.27
CA ALA A 34 -24.95 -45.44 -0.84
C ALA A 34 -25.03 -44.03 -0.24
N ALA A 35 -23.88 -43.35 -0.15
CA ALA A 35 -23.84 -41.96 0.27
C ALA A 35 -24.67 -41.16 -0.74
N ALA A 36 -25.86 -40.71 -0.32
CA ALA A 36 -26.69 -39.86 -1.15
C ALA A 36 -25.88 -38.61 -1.53
N ALA A 37 -25.84 -38.29 -2.82
CA ALA A 37 -25.21 -37.06 -3.29
C ALA A 37 -25.85 -35.86 -2.56
N PRO A 38 -25.05 -34.87 -2.12
CA PRO A 38 -25.60 -33.72 -1.43
C PRO A 38 -26.62 -33.02 -2.33
N THR A 39 -27.79 -32.68 -1.77
CA THR A 39 -28.80 -31.91 -2.47
C THR A 39 -28.26 -30.51 -2.81
N GLY A 40 -28.83 -29.87 -3.83
CA GLY A 40 -28.45 -28.49 -4.19
C GLY A 40 -28.59 -27.51 -3.01
N GLU A 41 -29.54 -27.74 -2.12
CA GLU A 41 -29.70 -26.98 -0.87
C GLU A 41 -28.54 -27.21 0.10
N ALA A 42 -28.12 -28.46 0.31
CA ALA A 42 -26.96 -28.77 1.15
C ALA A 42 -25.66 -28.16 0.58
N LEU A 43 -25.49 -28.17 -0.74
CA LEU A 43 -24.36 -27.51 -1.40
C LEU A 43 -24.39 -25.99 -1.23
N ARG A 44 -25.57 -25.36 -1.37
CA ARG A 44 -25.74 -23.92 -1.13
C ARG A 44 -25.48 -23.55 0.32
N ALA A 45 -26.04 -24.30 1.27
CA ALA A 45 -25.82 -24.09 2.69
C ALA A 45 -24.33 -24.21 3.06
N ALA A 46 -23.64 -25.23 2.53
CA ALA A 46 -22.21 -25.38 2.71
C ALA A 46 -21.41 -24.22 2.09
N ALA A 47 -21.80 -23.73 0.91
CA ALA A 47 -21.17 -22.57 0.28
C ALA A 47 -21.36 -21.28 1.11
N THR A 48 -22.57 -21.03 1.61
CA THR A 48 -22.85 -19.88 2.49
C THR A 48 -22.06 -19.97 3.79
N ALA A 49 -22.01 -21.14 4.43
CA ALA A 49 -21.25 -21.34 5.66
C ALA A 49 -19.74 -21.09 5.43
N LYS A 50 -19.21 -21.55 4.30
CA LYS A 50 -17.81 -21.31 3.93
C LYS A 50 -17.53 -19.82 3.68
N ALA A 51 -18.43 -19.13 2.99
CA ALA A 51 -18.31 -17.68 2.76
C ALA A 51 -18.33 -16.90 4.08
N GLN A 52 -19.28 -17.23 4.98
CA GLN A 52 -19.38 -16.59 6.29
C GLN A 52 -18.12 -16.80 7.13
N ALA A 53 -17.58 -18.02 7.15
CA ALA A 53 -16.34 -18.32 7.88
C ALA A 53 -15.14 -17.51 7.36
N ALA A 54 -15.07 -17.25 6.05
CA ALA A 54 -14.03 -16.40 5.46
C ALA A 54 -14.19 -14.92 5.88
N VAL A 55 -15.43 -14.41 5.90
CA VAL A 55 -15.74 -13.06 6.39
C VAL A 55 -15.36 -12.91 7.87
N ASP A 56 -15.73 -13.89 8.70
CA ASP A 56 -15.42 -13.86 10.13
C ASP A 56 -13.90 -13.96 10.40
N ALA A 57 -13.17 -14.72 9.59
CA ALA A 57 -11.70 -14.79 9.68
C ALA A 57 -11.07 -13.44 9.34
N TYR A 58 -11.50 -12.82 8.24
CA TYR A 58 -11.04 -11.49 7.84
C TYR A 58 -11.37 -10.41 8.87
N ALA A 59 -12.57 -10.44 9.46
CA ALA A 59 -12.97 -9.50 10.50
C ALA A 59 -12.10 -9.61 11.76
N ARG A 60 -11.71 -10.83 12.15
CA ARG A 60 -10.80 -11.05 13.29
C ARG A 60 -9.39 -10.57 13.00
N GLU A 61 -8.88 -10.80 11.80
CA GLU A 61 -7.55 -10.34 11.39
C GLU A 61 -7.50 -8.80 11.32
N SER A 62 -8.47 -8.21 10.63
CA SER A 62 -8.58 -6.75 10.46
C SER A 62 -8.89 -5.98 11.74
N ALA A 63 -9.25 -6.65 12.84
CA ALA A 63 -9.39 -6.03 14.15
C ALA A 63 -8.08 -5.45 14.69
N THR A 64 -6.94 -5.99 14.27
CA THR A 64 -5.60 -5.54 14.68
C THR A 64 -4.96 -4.55 13.71
N TRP A 65 -5.65 -4.25 12.60
CA TRP A 65 -5.14 -3.37 11.56
C TRP A 65 -5.22 -1.91 11.99
N THR A 66 -4.25 -1.15 11.52
CA THR A 66 -4.14 0.28 11.79
C THR A 66 -4.74 1.05 10.62
N GLU A 67 -5.55 2.07 10.92
CA GLU A 67 -6.06 2.96 9.90
C GLU A 67 -4.98 3.95 9.48
N VAL A 68 -4.56 3.90 8.23
CA VAL A 68 -3.58 4.81 7.66
C VAL A 68 -4.30 5.83 6.77
N THR A 69 -4.26 7.08 7.17
CA THR A 69 -4.78 8.21 6.40
C THR A 69 -3.66 8.83 5.59
N PHE A 70 -3.72 8.64 4.28
CA PHE A 70 -2.82 9.26 3.33
C PHE A 70 -3.41 10.59 2.89
N SER A 71 -2.59 11.64 2.89
CA SER A 71 -2.98 12.97 2.43
C SER A 71 -1.95 13.54 1.48
N LEU A 72 -2.38 14.16 0.40
CA LEU A 72 -1.49 14.86 -0.53
C LEU A 72 -2.13 16.16 -0.97
N ARG A 73 -1.30 17.14 -1.34
CA ARG A 73 -1.77 18.41 -1.90
C ARG A 73 -1.28 18.56 -3.33
N ARG A 74 -2.17 18.36 -4.31
CA ARG A 74 -1.88 18.50 -5.73
C ARG A 74 -3.14 18.81 -6.52
N ARG A 75 -3.03 19.75 -7.44
CA ARG A 75 -4.09 20.07 -8.41
C ARG A 75 -4.33 18.87 -9.32
N ALA A 76 -5.59 18.59 -9.60
CA ALA A 76 -6.02 17.65 -10.64
C ALA A 76 -7.03 18.36 -11.54
N ASP A 77 -7.07 17.99 -12.81
CA ASP A 77 -8.07 18.53 -13.73
C ASP A 77 -9.44 17.88 -13.50
N LEU A 78 -10.49 18.50 -14.07
CA LEU A 78 -11.86 18.05 -13.82
C LEU A 78 -12.09 16.64 -14.37
N GLY A 79 -12.44 15.72 -13.47
CA GLY A 79 -12.66 14.31 -13.80
C GLY A 79 -11.45 13.42 -13.53
N ASP A 80 -10.28 14.02 -13.27
CA ASP A 80 -9.11 13.28 -12.83
C ASP A 80 -9.21 13.01 -11.32
N ALA A 81 -8.71 11.86 -10.91
CA ALA A 81 -8.75 11.43 -9.52
C ALA A 81 -7.40 10.84 -9.11
N TRP A 82 -6.94 11.27 -7.94
CA TRP A 82 -5.79 10.66 -7.30
C TRP A 82 -6.15 9.32 -6.68
N LYS A 83 -5.25 8.36 -6.86
CA LYS A 83 -5.35 7.00 -6.34
C LYS A 83 -4.04 6.59 -5.67
N LEU A 84 -4.17 5.74 -4.66
CA LEU A 84 -3.04 5.11 -3.99
C LEU A 84 -3.03 3.62 -4.34
N VAL A 85 -1.90 3.15 -4.84
CA VAL A 85 -1.73 1.81 -5.40
C VAL A 85 -0.54 1.13 -4.74
N GLY A 86 -0.67 -0.16 -4.45
CA GLY A 86 0.38 -0.95 -3.80
C GLY A 86 0.10 -2.44 -3.89
N PRO A 87 0.99 -3.32 -3.38
CA PRO A 87 0.84 -4.77 -3.47
C PRO A 87 -0.26 -5.30 -2.54
N ALA A 88 -0.57 -4.57 -1.47
CA ALA A 88 -1.64 -4.93 -0.54
C ALA A 88 -3.00 -4.96 -1.26
N ALA A 89 -3.88 -5.88 -0.86
CA ALA A 89 -5.23 -5.98 -1.42
C ALA A 89 -6.03 -4.69 -1.22
N GLU A 90 -5.87 -4.07 -0.05
CA GLU A 90 -6.50 -2.79 0.30
C GLU A 90 -6.01 -1.60 -0.54
N LEU A 91 -4.82 -1.73 -1.15
CA LEU A 91 -4.22 -0.76 -2.08
C LEU A 91 -4.39 -1.19 -3.55
N GLY A 92 -5.26 -2.16 -3.84
CA GLY A 92 -5.63 -2.54 -5.21
C GLY A 92 -4.62 -3.39 -5.97
N ARG A 93 -3.60 -3.98 -5.32
CA ARG A 93 -2.62 -4.90 -5.94
C ARG A 93 -1.95 -4.35 -7.20
N TRP A 94 -1.54 -3.08 -7.18
CA TRP A 94 -0.98 -2.34 -8.32
C TRP A 94 -1.93 -2.14 -9.50
N ILE A 95 -3.24 -2.33 -9.31
CA ILE A 95 -4.27 -2.11 -10.34
C ILE A 95 -5.03 -0.82 -10.01
N PRO A 96 -4.82 0.28 -10.76
CA PRO A 96 -5.45 1.57 -10.50
C PRO A 96 -6.99 1.53 -10.53
N ASP A 97 -7.58 0.67 -11.37
CA ASP A 97 -9.03 0.50 -11.44
C ASP A 97 -9.64 -0.08 -10.16
N VAL A 98 -8.89 -0.95 -9.47
CA VAL A 98 -9.31 -1.58 -8.21
C VAL A 98 -8.95 -0.71 -7.01
N ALA A 99 -7.94 0.14 -7.15
CA ALA A 99 -7.49 1.03 -6.09
C ALA A 99 -8.55 2.07 -5.69
N ARG A 100 -8.57 2.35 -4.39
CA ARG A 100 -9.48 3.31 -3.76
C ARG A 100 -9.23 4.72 -4.28
N HIS A 101 -10.32 5.43 -4.58
CA HIS A 101 -10.27 6.84 -4.93
C HIS A 101 -9.97 7.69 -3.69
N MET A 102 -9.07 8.66 -3.83
CA MET A 102 -8.88 9.68 -2.81
C MET A 102 -10.04 10.68 -2.87
N ALA A 103 -10.50 11.13 -1.70
CA ALA A 103 -11.49 12.19 -1.58
C ALA A 103 -10.80 13.55 -1.73
N TRP A 104 -11.31 14.37 -2.64
CA TRP A 104 -10.89 15.76 -2.80
C TRP A 104 -11.59 16.67 -1.78
N ALA A 105 -10.83 17.66 -1.30
CA ALA A 105 -11.28 18.77 -0.49
C ALA A 105 -10.69 20.07 -1.06
N GLU A 106 -11.29 21.19 -0.67
CA GLU A 106 -10.87 22.53 -1.10
C GLU A 106 -9.37 22.77 -0.84
N GLY A 107 -8.70 23.49 -1.75
CA GLY A 107 -7.26 23.73 -1.69
C GLY A 107 -6.41 22.56 -2.19
N ASP A 108 -6.93 21.81 -3.18
CA ASP A 108 -6.24 20.71 -3.85
C ASP A 108 -5.79 19.61 -2.89
N GLN A 109 -6.52 19.42 -1.79
CA GLN A 109 -6.21 18.45 -0.77
C GLN A 109 -6.93 17.14 -1.06
N TRP A 110 -6.15 16.07 -1.17
CA TRP A 110 -6.66 14.73 -1.40
C TRP A 110 -6.38 13.89 -0.18
N SER A 111 -7.34 13.06 0.24
CA SER A 111 -7.18 12.17 1.38
C SER A 111 -7.80 10.80 1.14
N VAL A 112 -7.20 9.75 1.70
CA VAL A 112 -7.78 8.42 1.74
C VAL A 112 -7.37 7.69 3.00
N ALA A 113 -8.35 7.14 3.70
CA ALA A 113 -8.12 6.24 4.83
C ALA A 113 -8.16 4.78 4.35
N VAL A 114 -7.15 4.00 4.72
CA VAL A 114 -7.02 2.58 4.39
C VAL A 114 -6.59 1.82 5.64
N ARG A 115 -7.26 0.73 5.99
CA ARG A 115 -6.82 -0.13 7.10
C ARG A 115 -5.79 -1.09 6.57
N LEU A 116 -4.59 -1.10 7.15
CA LEU A 116 -3.49 -1.95 6.72
C LEU A 116 -3.04 -2.87 7.87
N PRO A 117 -2.65 -4.12 7.56
CA PRO A 117 -2.04 -4.99 8.55
C PRO A 117 -0.69 -4.41 9.01
N PRO A 118 -0.23 -4.75 10.21
CA PRO A 118 1.08 -4.33 10.69
C PRO A 118 2.19 -4.87 9.80
N GLY A 119 3.21 -4.06 9.55
CA GLY A 119 4.32 -4.38 8.66
C GLY A 119 4.67 -3.23 7.71
N GLU A 120 5.59 -3.50 6.80
CA GLU A 120 6.01 -2.55 5.77
C GLU A 120 5.19 -2.75 4.49
N HIS A 121 4.64 -1.65 3.97
CA HIS A 121 3.83 -1.66 2.75
C HIS A 121 4.43 -0.68 1.74
N ALA A 122 4.78 -1.19 0.56
CA ALA A 122 5.12 -0.36 -0.57
C ALA A 122 3.87 0.26 -1.18
N PHE A 123 3.95 1.49 -1.66
CA PHE A 123 2.85 2.16 -2.34
C PHE A 123 3.35 3.24 -3.29
N LYS A 124 2.47 3.67 -4.17
CA LYS A 124 2.70 4.74 -5.13
C LYS A 124 1.44 5.53 -5.36
N ALA A 125 1.57 6.82 -5.55
CA ALA A 125 0.48 7.66 -5.99
C ALA A 125 0.33 7.60 -7.52
N ALA A 126 -0.90 7.50 -7.98
CA ALA A 126 -1.25 7.50 -9.39
C ALA A 126 -2.38 8.48 -9.65
N LEU A 127 -2.24 9.31 -10.67
CA LEU A 127 -3.30 10.15 -11.19
C LEU A 127 -4.05 9.35 -12.26
N ARG A 128 -5.33 9.09 -12.01
CA ARG A 128 -6.21 8.45 -12.98
C ARG A 128 -7.00 9.54 -13.70
N ALA A 129 -6.77 9.66 -15.00
CA ALA A 129 -7.49 10.61 -15.83
C ALA A 129 -8.89 10.10 -16.20
N ALA A 130 -9.78 11.02 -16.55
CA ALA A 130 -11.17 10.71 -16.93
C ALA A 130 -11.29 9.78 -18.16
N ASP A 131 -10.29 9.80 -19.05
CA ASP A 131 -10.19 8.94 -20.24
C ASP A 131 -9.72 7.50 -19.93
N GLY A 132 -9.35 7.22 -18.68
CA GLY A 132 -8.81 5.93 -18.25
C GLY A 132 -7.29 5.86 -18.22
N THR A 133 -6.58 6.88 -18.70
CA THR A 133 -5.11 6.94 -18.67
C THR A 133 -4.63 7.05 -17.22
N THR A 134 -3.57 6.32 -16.87
CA THR A 134 -2.97 6.38 -15.54
C THR A 134 -1.55 6.91 -15.60
N THR A 135 -1.29 8.00 -14.91
CA THR A 135 0.05 8.56 -14.72
C THR A 135 0.53 8.26 -13.31
N TRP A 136 1.71 7.67 -13.19
CA TRP A 136 2.33 7.34 -11.92
C TRP A 136 3.23 8.46 -11.43
N GLU A 137 3.37 8.61 -10.11
CA GLU A 137 4.37 9.53 -9.57
C GLU A 137 5.79 9.17 -10.03
N ALA A 138 6.64 10.20 -10.13
CA ALA A 138 8.04 10.05 -10.46
C ALA A 138 8.82 9.42 -9.29
N GLY A 139 9.91 8.72 -9.62
CA GLY A 139 10.81 8.15 -8.62
C GLY A 139 10.44 6.72 -8.18
N PRO A 140 11.16 6.19 -7.17
CA PRO A 140 10.94 4.85 -6.65
C PRO A 140 9.61 4.76 -5.89
N ASP A 141 9.18 3.53 -5.62
CA ASP A 141 8.00 3.27 -4.80
C ASP A 141 8.27 3.72 -3.36
N ARG A 142 7.23 4.26 -2.71
CA ARG A 142 7.31 4.70 -1.30
C ARG A 142 7.02 3.52 -0.39
N ALA A 143 7.45 3.60 0.87
CA ALA A 143 7.14 2.60 1.89
C ALA A 143 6.55 3.26 3.14
N VAL A 144 5.58 2.61 3.77
CA VAL A 144 5.05 2.98 5.08
C VAL A 144 5.18 1.80 6.03
N VAL A 145 5.66 2.06 7.24
CA VAL A 145 5.71 1.07 8.31
C VAL A 145 4.49 1.27 9.20
N VAL A 146 3.64 0.25 9.24
CA VAL A 146 2.40 0.24 10.01
C VAL A 146 2.66 -0.45 11.36
N PRO A 147 2.51 0.26 12.49
CA PRO A 147 2.74 -0.33 13.80
C PRO A 147 1.67 -1.38 14.15
N ALA A 148 2.09 -2.37 14.93
CA ALA A 148 1.17 -3.35 15.52
C ALA A 148 0.40 -2.76 16.71
N GLY A 149 -0.81 -3.27 16.95
CA GLY A 149 -1.63 -2.88 18.09
C GLY A 149 -2.87 -2.05 17.75
N GLY A 150 -3.13 -1.82 16.45
CA GLY A 150 -4.21 -0.96 15.99
C GLY A 150 -3.95 0.53 16.27
N GLY A 151 -4.86 1.38 15.83
CA GLY A 151 -4.77 2.84 15.97
C GLY A 151 -4.91 3.57 14.64
N ALA A 152 -4.44 4.82 14.62
CA ALA A 152 -4.46 5.69 13.46
C ALA A 152 -3.05 6.21 13.15
N LEU A 153 -2.70 6.22 11.86
CA LEU A 153 -1.46 6.78 11.32
C LEU A 153 -1.80 7.78 10.23
N SER A 154 -1.16 8.95 10.22
CA SER A 154 -1.32 9.93 9.14
C SER A 154 -0.03 10.06 8.35
N VAL A 155 -0.12 9.99 7.03
CA VAL A 155 1.00 10.08 6.10
C VAL A 155 0.72 11.21 5.12
N SER A 156 1.60 12.22 5.09
CA SER A 156 1.52 13.31 4.12
C SER A 156 2.49 13.07 2.98
N LEU A 157 2.02 13.14 1.74
CA LEU A 157 2.81 12.91 0.54
C LEU A 157 3.04 14.23 -0.20
N ASP A 158 4.29 14.45 -0.60
CA ASP A 158 4.63 15.38 -1.67
C ASP A 158 4.86 14.58 -2.96
N VAL A 159 3.85 14.55 -3.83
CA VAL A 159 3.83 13.66 -5.00
C VAL A 159 4.32 14.37 -6.25
N ARG A 160 5.49 13.98 -6.75
CA ARG A 160 6.06 14.56 -7.96
C ARG A 160 5.57 13.85 -9.23
N MET A 161 5.22 14.62 -10.24
CA MET A 161 4.82 14.10 -11.55
C MET A 161 6.00 13.81 -12.47
N PRO A 162 5.86 12.88 -13.44
CA PRO A 162 6.96 12.53 -14.34
C PRO A 162 7.37 13.67 -15.27
N TRP A 163 6.44 14.58 -15.60
CA TRP A 163 6.72 15.80 -16.37
C TRP A 163 7.26 16.95 -15.52
N GLU A 164 7.23 16.83 -14.19
CA GLU A 164 7.86 17.82 -13.31
C GLU A 164 9.36 17.57 -13.29
N ALA A 165 10.13 18.58 -13.72
CA ALA A 165 11.57 18.59 -13.56
C ALA A 165 11.92 18.26 -12.11
N ALA A 166 13.01 17.52 -11.91
CA ALA A 166 13.55 17.39 -10.57
C ALA A 166 13.93 18.80 -10.13
N THR A 167 13.17 19.39 -9.21
CA THR A 167 13.62 20.57 -8.51
C THR A 167 14.86 20.12 -7.74
N ALA A 168 16.03 20.33 -8.34
CA ALA A 168 17.27 20.33 -7.57
C ALA A 168 17.02 21.32 -6.42
N PRO A 169 17.36 20.98 -5.16
CA PRO A 169 17.34 22.00 -4.12
C PRO A 169 18.18 23.15 -4.68
N ALA A 170 17.57 24.33 -4.78
CA ALA A 170 18.29 25.51 -5.19
C ALA A 170 19.49 25.61 -4.25
N THR A 171 20.68 25.30 -4.76
CA THR A 171 21.91 25.80 -4.16
C THR A 171 21.76 27.29 -4.36
N GLU A 172 21.25 27.97 -3.34
CA GLU A 172 21.29 29.41 -3.26
C GLU A 172 22.74 29.79 -3.62
N PRO A 173 22.99 30.52 -4.71
CA PRO A 173 24.29 31.18 -4.82
C PRO A 173 24.33 32.10 -3.60
N ALA A 174 25.24 31.82 -2.69
CA ALA A 174 25.53 32.71 -1.58
C ALA A 174 25.76 34.10 -2.19
N THR A 175 24.79 34.98 -2.00
CA THR A 175 24.92 36.41 -2.27
C THR A 175 26.01 36.89 -1.34
N GLU A 176 27.25 36.91 -1.85
CA GLU A 176 28.34 37.66 -1.26
C GLU A 176 27.86 39.11 -1.10
N PRO A 177 27.80 39.66 0.12
CA PRO A 177 27.38 41.05 0.29
C PRO A 177 28.46 41.94 -0.32
N ALA A 178 28.09 42.55 -1.45
CA ALA A 178 28.80 43.65 -2.07
C ALA A 178 29.16 44.70 -1.01
N ALA A 179 30.46 44.91 -0.82
CA ALA A 179 31.00 45.99 -0.03
C ALA A 179 30.43 47.33 -0.53
N ALA A 180 29.91 48.12 0.41
CA ALA A 180 29.32 49.42 0.15
C ALA A 180 30.30 50.41 -0.51
N PRO A 181 29.84 51.28 -1.43
CA PRO A 181 30.61 52.45 -1.83
C PRO A 181 30.42 53.57 -0.81
N THR A 182 31.48 53.93 -0.09
CA THR A 182 31.51 55.17 0.71
C THR A 182 32.16 56.28 -0.11
N THR A 183 31.40 57.34 -0.37
CA THR A 183 31.83 58.59 -1.04
C THR A 183 31.77 59.73 0.00
N PRO A 184 32.34 60.93 -0.25
CA PRO A 184 33.76 61.34 -0.13
C PRO A 184 33.94 62.49 0.89
N ALA A 185 35.17 62.82 1.29
CA ALA A 185 35.61 64.18 1.66
C ALA A 185 37.09 64.21 2.08
N GLY A 186 37.82 65.25 1.65
CA GLY A 186 39.04 65.68 2.34
C GLY A 186 40.27 65.80 1.44
N GLN A 187 40.65 67.04 1.19
CA GLN A 187 41.76 67.49 0.36
C GLN A 187 43.15 67.08 0.87
N ALA A 188 44.09 66.91 -0.08
CA ALA A 188 45.48 67.36 0.00
C ALA A 188 46.11 67.17 -1.40
N TYR A 189 46.49 68.23 -2.14
CA TYR A 189 47.87 68.76 -2.26
C TYR A 189 48.94 67.64 -2.32
N GLU A 190 49.92 67.58 -3.21
CA GLU A 190 50.52 68.56 -4.12
C GLU A 190 51.44 67.77 -5.09
N SER A 191 51.72 68.39 -6.23
CA SER A 191 52.94 68.31 -7.05
C SER A 191 53.68 66.97 -7.23
N GLN A 192 53.79 66.52 -8.50
CA GLN A 192 55.07 66.60 -9.23
C GLN A 192 54.93 66.19 -10.70
N THR A 193 55.35 67.11 -11.56
CA THR A 193 55.64 66.98 -12.99
C THR A 193 56.82 66.05 -13.28
N SER A 194 56.70 65.20 -14.29
CA SER A 194 57.81 64.78 -15.18
C SER A 194 57.19 64.07 -16.39
N SER A 195 57.06 64.69 -17.56
CA SER A 195 58.09 64.96 -18.58
C SER A 195 58.46 63.72 -19.40
N GLY A 196 58.18 63.80 -20.71
CA GLY A 196 58.68 62.89 -21.76
C GLY A 196 58.05 61.49 -21.70
N ASP A 197 57.99 60.69 -22.75
CA ASP A 197 58.82 60.68 -23.92
C ASP A 197 58.14 59.82 -25.00
N THR A 198 58.41 60.17 -26.25
CA THR A 198 57.92 59.53 -27.45
C THR A 198 58.79 58.33 -27.77
N GLY A 199 58.25 57.11 -27.75
CA GLY A 199 59.08 55.89 -27.81
C GLY A 199 58.51 54.74 -28.63
N ARG A 200 58.49 54.93 -29.95
CA ARG A 200 58.47 53.94 -31.04
C ARG A 200 59.24 52.64 -30.70
N ILE A 201 58.62 51.46 -30.76
CA ILE A 201 59.30 50.14 -30.90
C ILE A 201 58.40 49.25 -31.78
N VAL A 202 58.67 49.14 -33.10
CA VAL A 202 59.58 48.23 -33.82
C VAL A 202 59.07 46.78 -33.87
N ILE A 203 58.88 46.36 -35.12
CA ILE A 203 58.59 45.02 -35.64
C ILE A 203 59.87 44.17 -35.59
N ASP A 204 59.77 42.94 -35.12
CA ASP A 204 60.61 41.78 -35.48
C ASP A 204 59.67 40.57 -35.31
N MET A 205 59.25 39.83 -36.34
CA MET A 205 59.96 39.00 -37.32
C MET A 205 60.77 37.86 -36.68
N TYR A 206 60.83 36.74 -37.41
CA TYR A 206 61.32 35.38 -37.09
C TYR A 206 60.26 34.45 -36.50
N ALA A 207 60.01 33.25 -37.03
CA ALA A 207 60.45 32.55 -38.24
C ALA A 207 59.44 31.44 -38.53
#